data_AF-A0A529X7Q0-F1
#
_entry.id   AF-A0A529X7Q0-F1
#
_cell.length_a   1.000
_cell.length_b   1.000
_cell.length_c   1.000
_cell.angle_alpha   90.00
_cell.angle_beta   90.00
_cell.angle_gamma   90.00
#
_symmetry.space_group_name_H-M   'P 1'
#
loop_
_entity.id
_entity.type
_entity.pdbx_description
1 polymer ?
#
loop_
_entity_poly.entity_id
_entity_poly.type
_entity_poly.pdbx_seq_one_letter_code
_entity_poly.pdbx_strand_id
1 'polypeptide(L)'
;EAVEIDGSKIFVAGTADPGRKVRAYADANLLGDAQTSADGHFLIEATRDIPVGNYTIHVDGLDSDGVKVVARAAVPFEREPGESIAAVAPNETKTGEA
;
A
#
# COMPACT_ATOMS: atom_id res chain seq x y z
N GLU A 1 0.11 8.15 5.77
CA GLU A 1 0.47 6.91 5.05
C GLU A 1 -0.69 5.93 5.24
N ALA A 2 -1.03 5.16 4.21
CA ALA A 2 -2.23 4.31 4.22
C ALA A 2 -1.92 2.93 3.63
N VAL A 3 -2.51 1.89 4.23
CA VAL A 3 -2.53 0.51 3.73
C VAL A 3 -3.98 0.13 3.52
N GLU A 4 -4.33 -0.30 2.32
CA GLU A 4 -5.68 -0.73 1.96
C GLU A 4 -5.66 -2.13 1.34
N ILE A 5 -6.67 -2.95 1.63
CA ILE A 5 -6.86 -4.26 1.01
C ILE A 5 -8.27 -4.34 0.41
N ASP A 6 -8.33 -4.64 -0.89
CA ASP A 6 -9.55 -4.94 -1.62
C ASP A 6 -9.48 -6.40 -2.12
N GLY A 7 -10.07 -7.32 -1.38
CA GLY A 7 -10.00 -8.75 -1.67
C GLY A 7 -8.56 -9.30 -1.62
N SER A 8 -7.97 -9.53 -2.79
CA SER A 8 -6.57 -9.95 -2.97
C SER A 8 -5.64 -8.81 -3.37
N LYS A 9 -6.15 -7.59 -3.61
CA LYS A 9 -5.34 -6.42 -3.94
C LYS A 9 -4.93 -5.70 -2.66
N ILE A 10 -3.69 -5.24 -2.65
CA ILE A 10 -3.06 -4.55 -1.53
C ILE A 10 -2.43 -3.28 -2.08
N PHE A 11 -2.77 -2.16 -1.46
CA PHE A 11 -2.26 -0.84 -1.80
C PHE A 11 -1.47 -0.32 -0.60
N VAL A 12 -0.21 0.02 -0.83
CA VAL A 12 0.66 0.64 0.18
C VAL A 12 1.06 2.01 -0.33
N ALA A 13 0.53 3.05 0.31
CA ALA A 13 0.78 4.44 -0.04
C ALA A 13 1.49 5.15 1.11
N GLY A 14 2.53 5.91 0.81
CA GLY A 14 3.32 6.60 1.80
C GLY A 14 4.19 7.70 1.21
N THR A 15 5.11 8.18 2.05
CA THR A 15 6.06 9.21 1.67
C THR A 15 7.50 8.81 1.97
N ALA A 16 8.43 9.17 1.09
CA ALA A 16 9.86 8.95 1.25
C ALA A 16 10.63 10.09 0.55
N ASP A 17 11.97 10.06 0.63
CA ASP A 17 12.79 11.02 -0.11
C ASP A 17 12.50 10.94 -1.63
N PRO A 18 12.39 12.09 -2.34
CA PRO A 18 12.12 12.12 -3.76
C PRO A 18 13.07 11.26 -4.60
N GLY A 19 12.53 10.49 -5.55
CA GLY A 19 13.30 9.61 -6.41
C GLY A 19 13.86 8.36 -5.73
N ARG A 20 13.61 8.17 -4.41
CA ARG A 20 14.05 6.97 -3.69
C ARG A 20 13.32 5.73 -4.18
N LYS A 21 14.04 4.61 -4.20
CA LYS A 21 13.42 3.30 -4.38
C LYS A 21 12.92 2.78 -3.04
N VAL A 22 11.65 2.42 -2.96
CA VAL A 22 11.03 1.83 -1.77
C VAL A 22 10.58 0.40 -2.06
N ARG A 23 10.52 -0.45 -1.03
CA ARG A 23 10.07 -1.83 -1.14
C ARG A 23 9.17 -2.20 0.03
N ALA A 24 7.96 -2.66 -0.27
CA ALA A 24 6.97 -3.01 0.75
C ALA A 24 6.87 -4.52 0.96
N TYR A 25 6.60 -4.90 2.21
CA TYR A 25 6.42 -6.28 2.63
C TYR A 25 5.26 -6.40 3.62
N ALA A 26 4.58 -7.54 3.60
CA ALA A 26 3.68 -7.99 4.66
C ALA A 26 4.37 -9.10 5.44
N ASP A 27 4.90 -8.77 6.62
CA ASP A 27 5.88 -9.57 7.36
C ASP A 27 7.06 -9.98 6.48
N ALA A 28 7.19 -11.25 6.12
CA ALA A 28 8.25 -11.74 5.24
C ALA A 28 7.84 -11.76 3.75
N ASN A 29 6.59 -11.45 3.42
CA ASN A 29 6.06 -11.54 2.06
C ASN A 29 6.32 -10.24 1.30
N LEU A 30 7.15 -10.29 0.25
CA LEU A 30 7.36 -9.16 -0.64
C LEU A 30 6.04 -8.78 -1.35
N LEU A 31 5.59 -7.55 -1.17
CA LEU A 31 4.44 -6.99 -1.87
C LEU A 31 4.88 -6.39 -3.21
N GLY A 32 5.97 -5.62 -3.21
CA GLY A 32 6.53 -5.02 -4.41
C GLY A 32 7.50 -3.89 -4.12
N ASP A 33 7.96 -3.23 -5.18
CA ASP A 33 8.78 -2.02 -5.11
C ASP A 33 8.19 -0.88 -5.95
N ALA A 34 8.47 0.35 -5.54
CA ALA A 34 8.10 1.56 -6.25
C ALA A 34 9.22 2.59 -6.18
N GLN A 35 9.24 3.52 -7.14
CA GLN A 35 10.05 4.71 -7.03
C GLN A 35 9.17 5.87 -6.55
N THR A 36 9.69 6.63 -5.59
CA THR A 36 9.03 7.80 -5.05
C THR A 36 9.04 8.94 -6.07
N SER A 37 7.92 9.61 -6.24
CA SER A 37 7.76 10.80 -7.10
C SER A 37 8.64 11.97 -6.65
N ALA A 38 8.74 13.01 -7.48
CA ALA A 38 9.47 14.24 -7.17
C ALA A 38 8.95 14.93 -5.88
N ASP A 39 7.66 14.78 -5.58
CA ASP A 39 7.02 15.31 -4.38
C ASP A 39 7.15 14.38 -3.16
N GLY A 40 7.88 13.27 -3.27
CA GLY A 40 8.11 12.35 -2.15
C GLY A 40 7.00 11.32 -1.92
N HIS A 41 6.00 11.22 -2.79
CA HIS A 41 4.92 10.23 -2.69
C HIS A 41 5.23 8.92 -3.42
N PHE A 42 4.74 7.78 -2.91
CA PHE A 42 4.78 6.50 -3.61
C PHE A 42 3.46 5.72 -3.43
N LEU A 43 3.19 4.84 -4.40
CA LEU A 43 2.12 3.85 -4.34
C LEU A 43 2.69 2.51 -4.79
N ILE A 44 2.53 1.48 -3.98
CA ILE A 44 2.82 0.09 -4.33
C ILE A 44 1.50 -0.66 -4.42
N GLU A 45 1.27 -1.26 -5.57
CA GLU A 45 0.12 -2.12 -5.85
C GLU A 45 0.59 -3.57 -5.91
N ALA A 46 -0.01 -4.44 -5.11
CA ALA A 46 0.30 -5.85 -5.08
C ALA A 46 -0.98 -6.68 -5.13
N THR A 47 -0.95 -7.80 -5.86
CA THR A 47 -2.02 -8.79 -5.81
C THR A 47 -1.49 -10.02 -5.10
N ARG A 48 -2.00 -10.29 -3.89
CA ARG A 48 -1.60 -11.40 -3.05
C ARG A 48 -2.79 -11.97 -2.30
N ASP A 49 -2.93 -13.28 -2.35
CA ASP A 49 -3.84 -13.99 -1.46
C ASP A 49 -3.14 -14.17 -0.10
N ILE A 50 -3.45 -13.29 0.85
CA ILE A 50 -2.89 -13.33 2.21
C ILE A 50 -4.03 -13.71 3.15
N PRO A 51 -3.93 -14.76 3.98
CA PRO A 51 -5.01 -15.14 4.91
C PRO A 51 -5.47 -14.01 5.84
N VAL A 52 -6.66 -14.18 6.42
CA VAL A 52 -7.11 -13.30 7.51
C VAL A 52 -6.17 -13.42 8.70
N GLY A 53 -5.90 -12.31 9.38
CA GLY A 53 -4.97 -12.27 10.51
C GLY A 53 -4.18 -10.97 10.60
N ASN A 54 -3.26 -10.94 11.56
CA ASN A 54 -2.42 -9.78 11.83
C ASN A 54 -1.11 -9.87 11.06
N TYR A 55 -0.76 -8.79 10.40
CA TYR A 55 0.46 -8.61 9.61
C TYR A 55 1.15 -7.33 10.03
N THR A 56 2.47 -7.28 9.87
CA THR A 56 3.20 -6.02 9.92
C THR A 56 3.56 -5.60 8.50
N ILE A 57 2.97 -4.51 8.02
CA ILE A 57 3.42 -3.92 6.76
C ILE A 57 4.66 -3.09 7.03
N HIS A 58 5.77 -3.44 6.39
CA HIS A 58 6.97 -2.62 6.44
C HIS A 58 7.41 -2.17 5.06
N VAL A 59 7.89 -0.93 4.98
CA VAL A 59 8.42 -0.33 3.76
C VAL A 59 9.86 0.05 4.00
N ASP A 60 10.74 -0.55 3.21
CA ASP A 60 12.17 -0.27 3.16
C ASP A 60 12.46 0.82 2.15
N GLY A 61 12.98 1.95 2.62
CA GLY A 61 13.65 2.93 1.77
C GLY A 61 15.06 2.45 1.45
N LEU A 62 15.34 2.26 0.16
CA LEU A 62 16.61 1.75 -0.34
C LEU A 62 17.54 2.91 -0.71
N ASP A 63 18.84 2.69 -0.53
CA ASP A 63 19.90 3.59 -1.00
C ASP A 63 20.00 3.59 -2.53
N SER A 64 20.88 4.41 -3.11
CA SER A 64 21.03 4.55 -4.56
C SER A 64 21.42 3.24 -5.27
N ASP A 65 22.11 2.32 -4.58
CA ASP A 65 22.41 0.98 -5.10
C ASP A 65 21.18 0.06 -5.17
N GLY A 66 20.05 0.44 -4.56
CA GLY A 66 18.81 -0.36 -4.55
C GLY A 66 18.88 -1.63 -3.70
N VAL A 67 19.92 -1.79 -2.88
CA VAL A 67 20.16 -2.99 -2.05
C VAL A 67 20.16 -2.66 -0.57
N LYS A 68 20.84 -1.57 -0.17
CA LYS A 68 20.97 -1.19 1.23
C LYS A 68 19.71 -0.49 1.73
N VAL A 69 19.15 -0.95 2.84
CA VAL A 69 18.04 -0.27 3.52
C VAL A 69 18.61 0.89 4.34
N VAL A 70 18.09 2.10 4.08
CA VAL A 70 18.51 3.34 4.77
C VAL A 70 17.40 3.94 5.63
N ALA A 71 16.15 3.58 5.36
CA ALA A 71 14.99 3.94 6.16
C ALA A 71 14.01 2.77 6.20
N ARG A 72 13.26 2.63 7.29
CA ARG A 72 12.19 1.64 7.41
C ARG A 72 11.01 2.24 8.15
N ALA A 73 9.83 2.17 7.53
CA ALA A 73 8.55 2.42 8.17
C ALA A 73 7.87 1.07 8.42
N ALA A 74 7.16 0.93 9.54
CA ALA A 74 6.39 -0.27 9.85
C ALA A 74 5.07 0.12 10.49
N VAL A 75 3.98 -0.47 10.00
CA VAL A 75 2.63 -0.27 10.53
C VAL A 75 1.97 -1.62 10.76
N PRO A 76 1.33 -1.82 11.92
CA PRO A 76 0.50 -3.01 12.13
C PRO A 76 -0.71 -2.93 11.21
N PHE A 77 -1.06 -4.05 10.62
CA PHE A 77 -2.20 -4.19 9.72
C PHE A 77 -2.95 -5.48 10.05
N GLU A 78 -4.25 -5.39 10.25
CA GLU A 78 -5.09 -6.56 10.49
C GLU A 78 -5.97 -6.81 9.27
N ARG A 79 -5.81 -7.97 8.64
CA ARG A 79 -6.76 -8.45 7.64
C ARG A 79 -7.93 -9.07 8.39
N GLU A 80 -8.94 -8.26 8.66
CA GLU A 80 -10.17 -8.76 9.24
C GLU A 80 -10.83 -9.80 8.30
N PRO A 81 -11.50 -10.82 8.86
CA PRO A 81 -12.36 -11.71 8.09
C PRO A 81 -13.58 -10.92 7.59
N GLY A 82 -13.42 -10.23 6.47
CA GLY A 82 -14.43 -9.35 5.89
C GLY A 82 -14.42 -9.41 4.37
N GLU A 83 -15.53 -9.90 3.83
CA GLU A 83 -15.99 -9.83 2.45
C GLU A 83 -15.56 -8.51 1.77
N SER A 84 -15.02 -8.57 0.55
CA SER A 84 -14.55 -7.41 -0.22
C SER A 84 -15.50 -6.21 -0.14
N ILE A 85 -15.23 -5.27 0.75
CA ILE A 85 -15.87 -3.96 0.77
C ILE A 85 -14.96 -2.99 0.04
N ALA A 86 -15.05 -3.03 -1.29
CA ALA A 86 -14.68 -1.91 -2.13
C ALA A 86 -15.53 -0.71 -1.71
N ALA A 87 -14.99 0.17 -0.88
CA ALA A 87 -15.59 1.48 -0.64
C ALA A 87 -15.21 2.42 -1.78
N VAL A 88 -15.86 2.26 -2.94
CA VAL A 88 -15.99 3.35 -3.92
C VAL A 88 -17.45 3.77 -4.01
N ALA A 89 -17.65 5.08 -3.81
CA ALA A 89 -18.90 5.79 -3.56
C ALA A 89 -20.09 5.39 -4.44
N PRO A 90 -21.34 5.56 -3.94
CA PRO A 90 -22.51 5.50 -4.82
C PRO A 90 -22.42 6.66 -5.81
N ASN A 91 -22.33 6.34 -7.10
CA ASN A 91 -22.71 7.30 -8.12
C ASN A 91 -23.93 6.79 -8.87
N GLU A 92 -24.74 7.77 -9.28
CA GLU A 92 -26.01 7.71 -10.01
C GLU A 92 -27.24 7.60 -9.08
N THR A 93 -27.99 8.69 -8.87
CA THR A 93 -28.91 9.17 -9.92
C THR A 93 -29.23 10.67 -9.77
N LYS A 94 -28.77 11.45 -10.75
CA LYS A 94 -29.52 12.47 -11.51
C LYS A 94 -30.71 13.15 -10.79
N THR A 95 -30.48 14.34 -10.24
CA THR A 95 -31.53 15.32 -9.97
C THR A 95 -32.13 15.79 -11.29
N GLY A 96 -33.37 15.37 -11.55
CA GLY A 96 -34.28 16.07 -12.45
C GLY A 96 -35.27 16.91 -11.62
N GLU A 97 -35.53 18.13 -12.10
CA GLU A 97 -36.71 19.00 -11.89
C GLU A 97 -37.01 19.51 -10.46
N ALA A 98 -37.42 20.76 -10.25
CA ALA A 98 -38.21 21.66 -11.10
C ALA A 98 -37.77 23.14 -11.01
#